data_AF-A0A6G0VKL8-F1
#
_entry.id   AF-A0A6G0VKL8-F1
#
_cell.length_a   1.000
_cell.length_b   1.000
_cell.length_c   1.000
_cell.angle_alpha   90.00
_cell.angle_beta   90.00
_cell.angle_gamma   90.00
#
_symmetry.space_group_name_H-M   'P 1'
#
loop_
_entity.id
_entity.type
_entity.pdbx_description
1 polymer ?
#
loop_
_entity_poly.entity_id
_entity_poly.type
_entity_poly.pdbx_seq_one_letter_code
_entity_poly.pdbx_strand_id
1 'polypeptide(L)'
;MFFLPENMDEFVHSDKNSTTELISNDTHTENKTGGLLSFNTETRMSTDEDEIIESTTLPELDLSARFPTDRGMFKNCISDKLKRENLKYGPCKPEIDFPVNDSNRKFSKIYYYVKLKNGTLIPRPWLCYSVIWNMVYCETCWLFSDKNNCNLKKEWVEGINDWQHLSQKINIHEFSLSHLNAMKVRSTWTKNLTIDKEFETQISKEAKFWRDILTRIVKIILTLTAGNTALRGNEGQQYSEGNFLRTVKLVAEFDPILKSIFDNEKKIKIKYLSPTIQNELIEILASNLRQIICNEISTCSSGFSIIMDSTQDITKVDQVSIIIRYVIIDHEKHVLQ
;
A
#
# COMPACT_ATOMS: atom_id res chain seq x y z
N MET A 1 14.37 63.30 -11.21
CA MET A 1 15.71 63.88 -11.01
C MET A 1 16.44 62.91 -10.09
N PHE A 2 17.37 62.06 -10.51
CA PHE A 2 18.10 61.89 -11.80
C PHE A 2 17.75 60.48 -12.39
N PHE A 3 17.46 60.30 -13.69
CA PHE A 3 18.34 60.24 -14.88
C PHE A 3 19.22 58.96 -15.01
N LEU A 4 19.08 58.32 -16.19
CA LEU A 4 19.71 57.08 -16.73
C LEU A 4 21.05 57.43 -17.45
N PRO A 5 21.62 56.68 -18.45
CA PRO A 5 21.41 55.32 -18.99
C PRO A 5 22.74 54.56 -19.35
N GLU A 6 22.64 53.61 -20.32
CA GLU A 6 23.67 53.03 -21.23
C GLU A 6 24.53 51.85 -20.69
N ASN A 7 24.93 50.82 -21.47
CA ASN A 7 24.62 50.32 -22.84
C ASN A 7 24.65 48.76 -22.82
N MET A 8 24.06 47.95 -23.72
CA MET A 8 23.89 47.89 -25.20
C MET A 8 25.07 47.23 -25.95
N ASP A 9 24.80 46.04 -26.50
CA ASP A 9 25.44 45.30 -27.61
C ASP A 9 24.57 44.03 -27.83
N GLU A 10 23.55 44.06 -28.68
CA GLU A 10 23.58 43.63 -30.09
C GLU A 10 24.28 42.30 -30.38
N PHE A 11 23.48 41.29 -30.77
CA PHE A 11 23.79 40.51 -31.97
C PHE A 11 22.50 40.10 -32.69
N VAL A 12 22.42 40.46 -33.97
CA VAL A 12 21.30 40.20 -34.87
C VAL A 12 21.53 38.89 -35.62
N HIS A 13 20.48 38.09 -35.80
CA HIS A 13 20.27 37.44 -37.10
C HIS A 13 18.77 37.19 -37.36
N SER A 14 18.32 37.65 -38.53
CA SER A 14 16.98 37.40 -39.06
C SER A 14 16.91 36.06 -39.79
N ASP A 15 15.71 35.48 -39.85
CA ASP A 15 14.91 35.35 -41.09
C ASP A 15 13.60 34.62 -40.74
N LYS A 16 12.44 35.29 -40.80
CA LYS A 16 11.61 35.46 -41.99
C LYS A 16 11.30 34.14 -42.70
N ASN A 17 10.10 33.61 -42.42
CA ASN A 17 9.09 33.57 -43.47
C ASN A 17 7.67 33.60 -42.88
N SER A 18 6.80 34.32 -43.59
CA SER A 18 5.39 34.50 -43.27
C SER A 18 4.57 34.00 -44.45
N THR A 19 3.54 33.21 -44.18
CA THR A 19 2.37 33.11 -45.06
C THR A 19 1.14 32.76 -44.23
N THR A 20 0.36 33.79 -43.92
CA THR A 20 -1.08 33.67 -43.65
C THR A 20 -1.79 33.24 -44.93
N GLU A 21 -2.74 32.32 -44.85
CA GLU A 21 -3.94 32.40 -45.67
C GLU A 21 -5.15 31.80 -44.94
N LEU A 22 -6.35 32.18 -45.41
CA LEU A 22 -7.58 32.23 -44.62
C LEU A 22 -8.74 31.59 -45.40
N ILE A 23 -9.72 31.09 -44.65
CA ILE A 23 -11.12 30.83 -45.06
C ILE A 23 -11.36 29.69 -46.07
N SER A 24 -12.02 28.63 -45.59
CA SER A 24 -13.39 28.33 -46.06
C SER A 24 -14.20 27.60 -44.99
N ASN A 25 -15.45 28.03 -44.82
CA ASN A 25 -16.47 27.21 -44.16
C ASN A 25 -16.92 26.13 -45.15
N ASP A 26 -17.29 24.95 -44.66
CA ASP A 26 -18.37 24.19 -45.29
C ASP A 26 -19.15 23.38 -44.24
N THR A 27 -20.46 23.57 -44.26
CA THR A 27 -21.42 22.80 -43.47
C THR A 27 -21.81 21.55 -44.23
N HIS A 28 -21.65 20.36 -43.64
CA HIS A 28 -22.50 19.23 -44.02
C HIS A 28 -22.74 18.25 -42.86
N THR A 29 -24.00 18.14 -42.47
CA THR A 29 -24.56 16.94 -41.82
C THR A 29 -24.56 15.78 -42.81
N GLU A 30 -24.10 14.59 -42.41
CA GLU A 30 -24.95 13.38 -42.39
C GLU A 30 -24.26 12.09 -41.86
N ASN A 31 -25.13 11.20 -41.35
CA ASN A 31 -25.04 9.73 -41.30
C ASN A 31 -23.93 9.02 -40.50
N LYS A 32 -24.37 8.50 -39.33
CA LYS A 32 -23.74 7.38 -38.60
C LYS A 32 -23.95 6.06 -39.33
N THR A 33 -22.88 5.33 -39.67
CA THR A 33 -22.91 3.87 -39.92
C THR A 33 -21.59 3.20 -39.54
N GLY A 34 -21.69 2.01 -38.93
CA GLY A 34 -20.59 1.04 -38.81
C GLY A 34 -19.65 1.18 -37.60
N GLY A 35 -19.29 0.03 -36.98
CA GLY A 35 -18.12 -0.04 -36.08
C GLY A 35 -18.32 -0.56 -34.65
N LEU A 36 -19.27 -1.47 -34.38
CA LEU A 36 -19.35 -2.14 -33.07
C LEU A 36 -18.26 -3.23 -32.96
N LEU A 37 -17.19 -2.97 -32.19
CA LEU A 37 -16.22 -4.00 -31.79
C LEU A 37 -16.55 -4.51 -30.39
N SER A 38 -17.23 -5.64 -30.32
CA SER A 38 -17.52 -6.35 -29.07
C SER A 38 -16.30 -7.15 -28.59
N PHE A 39 -15.86 -6.93 -27.35
CA PHE A 39 -15.12 -7.93 -26.59
C PHE A 39 -16.06 -8.56 -25.57
N ASN A 40 -16.63 -9.71 -25.92
CA ASN A 40 -17.47 -10.47 -25.00
C ASN A 40 -16.59 -11.24 -24.01
N THR A 41 -16.69 -10.90 -22.73
CA THR A 41 -16.26 -11.75 -21.63
C THR A 41 -17.29 -12.86 -21.43
N GLU A 42 -16.90 -14.12 -21.56
CA GLU A 42 -17.79 -15.26 -21.24
C GLU A 42 -18.01 -15.37 -19.73
N THR A 43 -19.11 -14.80 -19.23
CA THR A 43 -19.65 -15.11 -17.91
C THR A 43 -20.36 -16.47 -17.98
N ARG A 44 -19.74 -17.53 -17.46
CA ARG A 44 -20.44 -18.79 -17.20
C ARG A 44 -21.19 -18.68 -15.86
N MET A 45 -22.51 -18.66 -15.95
CA MET A 45 -23.41 -18.86 -14.81
C MET A 45 -23.47 -20.36 -14.46
N SER A 46 -23.47 -20.68 -13.17
CA SER A 46 -23.99 -21.95 -12.65
C SER A 46 -24.67 -21.69 -11.30
N THR A 47 -25.99 -21.86 -11.34
CA THR A 47 -27.00 -21.98 -10.29
C THR A 47 -26.54 -22.31 -8.87
N ASP A 48 -27.19 -21.67 -7.90
CA ASP A 48 -27.15 -22.01 -6.48
C ASP A 48 -27.69 -23.43 -6.21
N GLU A 49 -26.99 -24.18 -5.35
CA GLU A 49 -27.57 -25.19 -4.48
C GLU A 49 -27.06 -24.92 -3.05
N ASP A 50 -27.97 -24.84 -2.08
CA ASP A 50 -27.66 -24.51 -0.69
C ASP A 50 -26.93 -25.68 0.02
N GLU A 51 -25.60 -25.64 0.07
CA GLU A 51 -24.84 -26.43 1.05
C GLU A 51 -24.48 -25.59 2.29
N ILE A 52 -24.85 -26.13 3.44
CA ILE A 52 -24.64 -25.55 4.77
C ILE A 52 -23.14 -25.35 4.99
N ILE A 53 -22.71 -24.10 5.17
CA ILE A 53 -21.33 -23.77 5.55
C ILE A 53 -21.11 -24.18 7.02
N GLU A 54 -20.85 -25.46 7.23
CA GLU A 54 -20.25 -25.96 8.46
C GLU A 54 -18.88 -25.29 8.60
N SER A 55 -18.65 -24.61 9.73
CA SER A 55 -17.47 -23.78 9.99
C SER A 55 -16.21 -24.65 10.13
N THR A 56 -15.68 -25.09 8.99
CA THR A 56 -14.47 -25.91 8.90
C THR A 56 -13.26 -25.04 9.22
N THR A 57 -12.83 -25.14 10.48
CA THR A 57 -11.62 -24.50 10.97
C THR A 57 -10.44 -24.86 10.08
N LEU A 58 -9.75 -23.84 9.57
CA LEU A 58 -8.48 -24.01 8.85
C LEU A 58 -7.53 -24.82 9.74
N PRO A 59 -6.81 -25.82 9.20
CA PRO A 59 -5.92 -26.67 10.00
C PRO A 59 -4.80 -25.82 10.61
N GLU A 60 -4.95 -25.55 11.90
CA GLU A 60 -4.04 -24.80 12.74
C GLU A 60 -3.01 -25.75 13.38
N LEU A 61 -1.89 -25.21 13.86
CA LEU A 61 -0.88 -26.01 14.53
C LEU A 61 -1.43 -26.54 15.87
N ASP A 62 -1.52 -27.87 16.04
CA ASP A 62 -1.93 -28.46 17.31
C ASP A 62 -0.83 -28.27 18.37
N LEU A 63 -0.98 -27.19 19.16
CA LEU A 63 -0.06 -26.85 20.25
C LEU A 63 -0.18 -27.79 21.46
N SER A 64 -1.18 -28.67 21.51
CA SER A 64 -1.32 -29.68 22.56
C SER A 64 -0.46 -30.93 22.32
N ALA A 65 -0.07 -31.18 21.06
CA ALA A 65 0.83 -32.26 20.71
C ALA A 65 2.24 -32.06 21.29
N ARG A 66 2.90 -33.16 21.65
CA ARG A 66 4.28 -33.14 22.20
C ARG A 66 5.32 -32.61 21.21
N PHE A 67 5.06 -32.73 19.91
CA PHE A 67 5.91 -32.23 18.82
C PHE A 67 5.05 -31.59 17.72
N PRO A 68 4.56 -30.35 17.89
CA PRO A 68 3.58 -29.73 16.97
C PRO A 68 4.08 -29.54 15.52
N THR A 69 5.39 -29.39 15.32
CA THR A 69 6.02 -29.24 13.99
C THR A 69 6.58 -30.56 13.42
N ASP A 70 6.20 -31.71 14.00
CA ASP A 70 6.57 -33.02 13.44
C ASP A 70 5.92 -33.21 12.07
N ARG A 71 6.77 -33.42 11.06
CA ARG A 71 6.40 -33.70 9.67
C ARG A 71 5.29 -34.74 9.52
N GLY A 72 5.22 -35.74 10.40
CA GLY A 72 4.24 -36.81 10.37
C GLY A 72 2.80 -36.38 10.72
N MET A 73 2.61 -35.21 11.32
CA MET A 73 1.28 -34.61 11.54
C MET A 73 0.67 -33.99 10.26
N PHE A 74 1.46 -33.81 9.20
CA PHE A 74 1.08 -32.99 8.04
C PHE A 74 0.97 -33.76 6.72
N LYS A 75 -0.01 -33.37 5.90
CA LYS A 75 -0.09 -33.77 4.49
C LYS A 75 1.09 -33.18 3.69
N ASN A 76 1.40 -33.78 2.53
CA ASN A 76 2.52 -33.35 1.68
C ASN A 76 2.40 -31.90 1.18
N CYS A 77 1.18 -31.35 1.11
CA CYS A 77 0.91 -29.94 0.82
C CYS A 77 0.38 -29.27 2.08
N ILE A 78 0.97 -28.14 2.47
CA ILE A 78 0.49 -27.28 3.56
C ILE A 78 0.30 -25.85 3.07
N SER A 79 -0.63 -25.13 3.71
CA SER A 79 -0.96 -23.74 3.38
C SER A 79 0.15 -22.77 3.80
N ASP A 80 0.17 -21.59 3.18
CA ASP A 80 1.16 -20.56 3.46
C ASP A 80 1.04 -19.95 4.88
N LYS A 81 -0.17 -19.96 5.46
CA LYS A 81 -0.38 -19.66 6.89
C LYS A 81 0.36 -20.68 7.76
N LEU A 82 0.12 -21.97 7.51
CA LEU A 82 0.68 -23.07 8.29
C LEU A 82 2.22 -23.18 8.15
N LYS A 83 2.78 -22.83 6.97
CA LYS A 83 4.25 -22.67 6.80
C LYS A 83 4.82 -21.60 7.74
N ARG A 84 4.14 -20.45 7.87
CA ARG A 84 4.59 -19.35 8.75
C ARG A 84 4.47 -19.72 10.23
N GLU A 85 3.45 -20.48 10.61
CA GLU A 85 3.27 -20.99 11.98
C GLU A 85 4.36 -22.03 12.34
N ASN A 86 4.60 -23.01 11.47
CA ASN A 86 5.70 -23.98 11.63
C ASN A 86 7.07 -23.27 11.78
N LEU A 87 7.37 -22.29 10.90
CA LEU A 87 8.60 -21.51 10.99
C LEU A 87 8.75 -20.67 12.26
N LYS A 88 7.63 -20.20 12.85
CA LYS A 88 7.63 -19.43 14.11
C LYS A 88 7.88 -20.33 15.32
N TYR A 89 7.27 -21.51 15.34
CA TYR A 89 7.44 -22.48 16.43
C TYR A 89 8.84 -23.11 16.41
N GLY A 90 9.34 -23.44 15.21
CA GLY A 90 10.70 -23.92 14.99
C GLY A 90 10.81 -25.42 14.65
N PRO A 91 12.01 -25.85 14.25
CA PRO A 91 12.24 -27.17 13.67
C PRO A 91 12.05 -28.32 14.67
N CYS A 92 11.36 -29.38 14.25
CA CYS A 92 11.19 -30.59 15.06
C CYS A 92 12.52 -31.32 15.27
N LYS A 93 13.10 -31.11 16.46
CA LYS A 93 14.38 -31.67 16.92
C LYS A 93 14.24 -32.27 18.32
N PRO A 94 13.57 -33.43 18.46
CA PRO A 94 13.32 -34.06 19.73
C PRO A 94 14.63 -34.53 20.40
N GLU A 95 14.77 -34.28 21.71
CA GLU A 95 15.82 -34.88 22.53
C GLU A 95 15.29 -36.14 23.24
N ILE A 96 14.99 -37.17 22.46
CA ILE A 96 14.52 -38.48 22.95
C ILE A 96 15.63 -39.53 22.85
N ASP A 97 15.45 -40.68 23.52
CA ASP A 97 16.21 -41.86 23.13
C ASP A 97 15.64 -42.40 21.81
N PHE A 98 16.44 -42.32 20.74
CA PHE A 98 15.97 -42.62 19.40
C PHE A 98 15.73 -44.12 19.21
N PRO A 99 14.60 -44.54 18.64
CA PRO A 99 14.32 -45.95 18.38
C PRO A 99 15.36 -46.57 17.44
N VAL A 100 15.61 -47.85 17.67
CA VAL A 100 16.59 -48.66 16.96
C VAL A 100 15.90 -49.35 15.77
N ASN A 101 16.59 -49.41 14.62
CA ASN A 101 16.12 -50.13 13.44
C ASN A 101 16.55 -51.60 13.43
N ASP A 102 16.07 -52.38 12.45
CA ASP A 102 16.37 -53.81 12.30
C ASP A 102 17.87 -54.14 12.16
N SER A 103 18.70 -53.15 11.80
CA SER A 103 20.16 -53.25 11.72
C SER A 103 20.88 -52.90 13.02
N ASN A 104 20.15 -52.80 14.14
CA ASN A 104 20.62 -52.36 15.46
C ASN A 104 21.29 -50.97 15.47
N ARG A 105 20.81 -50.04 14.62
CA ARG A 105 21.28 -48.64 14.54
C ARG A 105 20.17 -47.67 14.88
N LYS A 106 20.51 -46.51 15.44
CA LYS A 106 19.58 -45.40 15.71
C LYS A 106 20.13 -44.07 15.22
N PHE A 107 19.24 -43.09 15.07
CA PHE A 107 19.64 -41.71 14.82
C PHE A 107 20.47 -41.14 16.00
N SER A 108 21.34 -40.19 15.71
CA SER A 108 22.17 -39.51 16.71
C SER A 108 22.09 -38.00 16.57
N LYS A 109 21.86 -37.32 17.69
CA LYS A 109 21.77 -35.84 17.75
C LYS A 109 22.99 -35.10 17.22
N ILE A 110 24.15 -35.77 17.08
CA ILE A 110 25.34 -35.18 16.46
C ILE A 110 25.11 -34.77 14.99
N TYR A 111 24.18 -35.42 14.28
CA TYR A 111 23.85 -35.05 12.89
C TYR A 111 23.18 -33.68 12.77
N TYR A 112 22.55 -33.17 13.83
CA TYR A 112 22.06 -31.78 13.86
C TYR A 112 23.19 -30.74 13.79
N TYR A 113 24.46 -31.14 13.82
CA TYR A 113 25.61 -30.23 13.81
C TYR A 113 26.64 -30.61 12.72
N VAL A 114 27.17 -29.58 12.04
CA VAL A 114 28.39 -29.69 11.23
C VAL A 114 29.58 -29.55 12.19
N LYS A 115 30.50 -30.51 12.21
CA LYS A 115 31.78 -30.38 12.95
C LYS A 115 32.85 -29.84 12.01
N LEU A 116 33.39 -28.66 12.33
CA LEU A 116 34.48 -28.04 11.58
C LEU A 116 35.84 -28.65 11.95
N LYS A 117 36.86 -28.38 11.12
CA LYS A 117 38.25 -28.84 11.33
C LYS A 117 38.85 -28.35 12.67
N ASN A 118 38.41 -27.19 13.15
CA ASN A 118 38.80 -26.61 14.45
C ASN A 118 38.01 -27.19 15.65
N GLY A 119 37.12 -28.16 15.42
CA GLY A 119 36.27 -28.77 16.45
C GLY A 119 34.95 -28.04 16.74
N THR A 120 34.73 -26.83 16.22
CA THR A 120 33.47 -26.08 16.41
C THR A 120 32.29 -26.83 15.80
N LEU A 121 31.15 -26.82 16.52
CA LEU A 121 29.88 -27.37 16.06
C LEU A 121 28.96 -26.24 15.57
N ILE A 122 28.56 -26.27 14.30
CA ILE A 122 27.57 -25.34 13.74
C ILE A 122 26.24 -26.07 13.57
N PRO A 123 25.11 -25.55 14.10
CA PRO A 123 23.81 -26.20 13.96
C PRO A 123 23.32 -26.20 12.50
N ARG A 124 22.81 -27.33 12.03
CA ARG A 124 22.05 -27.44 10.78
C ARG A 124 20.60 -27.02 11.05
N PRO A 125 20.13 -25.84 10.62
CA PRO A 125 18.76 -25.41 10.91
C PRO A 125 17.72 -26.26 10.17
N TRP A 126 18.08 -26.85 9.03
CA TRP A 126 17.18 -27.55 8.12
C TRP A 126 16.90 -29.02 8.47
N LEU A 127 17.84 -29.70 9.15
CA LEU A 127 17.74 -31.13 9.43
C LEU A 127 16.85 -31.37 10.67
N CYS A 128 15.75 -32.09 10.47
CA CYS A 128 14.76 -32.40 11.50
C CYS A 128 14.56 -33.91 11.61
N TYR A 129 13.91 -34.35 12.69
CA TYR A 129 13.57 -35.77 12.90
C TYR A 129 12.08 -35.88 13.25
N SER A 130 11.37 -36.75 12.55
CA SER A 130 9.98 -37.11 12.84
C SER A 130 9.96 -38.29 13.79
N VAL A 131 9.32 -38.09 14.95
CA VAL A 131 9.06 -39.16 15.94
C VAL A 131 8.01 -40.12 15.42
N ILE A 132 6.99 -39.60 14.73
CA ILE A 132 5.88 -40.38 14.16
C ILE A 132 6.40 -41.33 13.08
N TRP A 133 7.30 -40.88 12.21
CA TRP A 133 7.82 -41.69 11.10
C TRP A 133 9.10 -42.47 11.45
N ASN A 134 9.80 -42.14 12.54
CA ASN A 134 11.16 -42.62 12.81
C ASN A 134 12.11 -42.33 11.64
N MET A 135 12.09 -41.08 11.15
CA MET A 135 12.83 -40.66 9.97
C MET A 135 13.37 -39.24 10.10
N VAL A 136 14.54 -38.98 9.52
CA VAL A 136 15.04 -37.61 9.31
C VAL A 136 14.54 -37.02 8.01
N TYR A 137 14.27 -35.72 8.02
CA TYR A 137 13.81 -34.96 6.86
C TYR A 137 14.45 -33.57 6.83
N CYS A 138 14.35 -32.89 5.69
CA CYS A 138 14.75 -31.51 5.53
C CYS A 138 13.50 -30.63 5.57
N GLU A 139 13.31 -29.91 6.69
CA GLU A 139 12.18 -28.98 6.85
C GLU A 139 12.17 -27.94 5.73
N THR A 140 13.33 -27.36 5.39
CA THR A 140 13.40 -26.36 4.31
C THR A 140 12.94 -26.92 2.96
N CYS A 141 13.31 -28.15 2.61
CA CYS A 141 12.88 -28.76 1.35
C CYS A 141 11.41 -29.16 1.37
N TRP A 142 10.90 -29.67 2.50
CA TRP A 142 9.47 -29.95 2.65
C TRP A 142 8.60 -28.69 2.49
N LEU A 143 9.01 -27.56 3.10
CA LEU A 143 8.25 -26.31 3.07
C LEU A 143 8.39 -25.52 1.75
N PHE A 144 9.57 -25.55 1.12
CA PHE A 144 9.96 -24.59 0.06
C PHE A 144 10.56 -25.19 -1.22
N SER A 145 10.75 -26.51 -1.35
CA SER A 145 11.18 -27.08 -2.62
C SER A 145 10.05 -27.08 -3.65
N ASP A 146 10.39 -26.74 -4.88
CA ASP A 146 9.53 -26.95 -6.05
C ASP A 146 9.33 -28.46 -6.29
N LYS A 147 8.07 -28.87 -6.25
CA LYS A 147 7.64 -30.28 -6.40
C LYS A 147 7.69 -30.77 -7.84
N ASN A 148 7.74 -29.84 -8.80
CA ASN A 148 7.84 -30.14 -10.22
C ASN A 148 9.31 -30.28 -10.68
N ASN A 149 10.28 -30.00 -9.80
CA ASN A 149 11.69 -30.05 -10.13
C ASN A 149 12.23 -31.50 -10.10
N CYS A 150 12.68 -32.00 -11.25
CA CYS A 150 13.26 -33.34 -11.39
C CYS A 150 14.50 -33.60 -10.51
N ASN A 151 15.19 -32.55 -10.05
CA ASN A 151 16.35 -32.65 -9.16
C ASN A 151 15.98 -32.64 -7.66
N LEU A 152 14.70 -32.71 -7.31
CA LEU A 152 14.25 -32.87 -5.93
C LEU A 152 14.42 -34.32 -5.47
N LYS A 153 15.34 -34.54 -4.52
CA LYS A 153 15.46 -35.83 -3.81
C LYS A 153 14.29 -35.98 -2.84
N LYS A 154 13.21 -36.64 -3.29
CA LYS A 154 11.97 -36.88 -2.51
C LYS A 154 12.21 -37.49 -1.12
N GLU A 155 13.24 -38.33 -0.99
CA GLU A 155 13.76 -38.83 0.29
C GLU A 155 13.84 -37.75 1.40
N TRP A 156 14.22 -36.51 1.08
CA TRP A 156 14.35 -35.44 2.07
C TRP A 156 13.03 -34.77 2.48
N VAL A 157 11.91 -35.11 1.82
CA VAL A 157 10.56 -34.61 2.08
C VAL A 157 9.64 -35.71 2.64
N GLU A 158 9.90 -36.95 2.24
CA GLU A 158 9.19 -38.18 2.64
C GLU A 158 9.87 -38.89 3.82
N GLY A 159 11.18 -38.70 4.02
CA GLY A 159 11.93 -39.20 5.17
C GLY A 159 13.05 -40.18 4.81
N ILE A 160 14.08 -40.24 5.66
CA ILE A 160 15.21 -41.17 5.57
C ILE A 160 15.39 -41.89 6.92
N ASN A 161 15.48 -43.22 6.90
CA ASN A 161 15.83 -44.09 8.04
C ASN A 161 17.13 -44.89 7.82
N ASP A 162 17.84 -44.67 6.70
CA ASP A 162 19.15 -45.25 6.42
C ASP A 162 20.24 -44.59 7.28
N TRP A 163 20.32 -45.03 8.55
CA TRP A 163 21.32 -44.57 9.51
C TRP A 163 22.77 -44.93 9.13
N GLN A 164 22.97 -45.86 8.20
CA GLN A 164 24.31 -46.26 7.77
C GLN A 164 24.93 -45.23 6.82
N HIS A 165 24.16 -44.77 5.82
CA HIS A 165 24.66 -43.80 4.83
C HIS A 165 24.20 -42.37 5.12
N LEU A 166 23.46 -42.12 6.21
CA LEU A 166 22.93 -40.79 6.56
C LEU A 166 23.99 -39.68 6.50
N SER A 167 25.20 -39.91 7.02
CA SER A 167 26.28 -38.90 6.97
C SER A 167 26.64 -38.49 5.54
N GLN A 168 26.69 -39.46 4.61
CA GLN A 168 26.99 -39.22 3.20
C GLN A 168 25.80 -38.53 2.51
N LYS A 169 24.57 -39.00 2.78
CA LYS A 169 23.34 -38.41 2.26
C LYS A 169 23.20 -36.93 2.69
N ILE A 170 23.47 -36.61 3.97
CA ILE A 170 23.48 -35.23 4.51
C ILE A 170 24.42 -34.36 3.70
N ASN A 171 25.69 -34.76 3.56
CA ASN A 171 26.69 -33.97 2.83
C ASN A 171 26.27 -33.72 1.37
N ILE A 172 25.76 -34.74 0.67
CA ILE A 172 25.30 -34.59 -0.72
C ILE A 172 24.06 -33.68 -0.81
N HIS A 173 23.16 -33.70 0.18
CA HIS A 173 21.97 -32.84 0.22
C HIS A 173 22.31 -31.38 0.51
N GLU A 174 23.20 -31.13 1.47
CA GLU A 174 23.62 -29.80 1.94
C GLU A 174 24.21 -28.94 0.80
N PHE A 175 24.87 -29.58 -0.18
CA PHE A 175 25.38 -28.93 -1.40
C PHE A 175 24.47 -29.08 -2.65
N SER A 176 23.29 -29.69 -2.53
CA SER A 176 22.40 -29.89 -3.68
C SER A 176 21.69 -28.61 -4.12
N LEU A 177 21.60 -28.37 -5.43
CA LEU A 177 20.98 -27.16 -5.99
C LEU A 177 19.51 -27.00 -5.57
N SER A 178 18.77 -28.11 -5.45
CA SER A 178 17.38 -28.12 -4.96
C SER A 178 17.26 -27.70 -3.49
N HIS A 179 18.23 -28.07 -2.64
CA HIS A 179 18.32 -27.58 -1.27
C HIS A 179 18.68 -26.09 -1.21
N LEU A 180 19.70 -25.67 -1.95
CA LEU A 180 20.16 -24.27 -1.99
C LEU A 180 19.07 -23.31 -2.48
N ASN A 181 18.29 -23.71 -3.49
CA ASN A 181 17.15 -22.94 -3.97
C ASN A 181 16.04 -22.85 -2.91
N ALA A 182 15.69 -23.95 -2.23
CA ALA A 182 14.73 -23.94 -1.14
C ALA A 182 15.20 -23.08 0.05
N MET A 183 16.50 -23.10 0.38
CA MET A 183 17.11 -22.22 1.38
C MET A 183 17.06 -20.74 0.97
N LYS A 184 17.23 -20.41 -0.31
CA LYS A 184 17.05 -19.05 -0.84
C LYS A 184 15.61 -18.57 -0.66
N VAL A 185 14.62 -19.40 -1.01
CA VAL A 185 13.19 -19.09 -0.81
C VAL A 185 12.85 -18.96 0.68
N ARG A 186 13.35 -19.86 1.54
CA ARG A 186 13.21 -19.73 3.01
C ARG A 186 13.81 -18.41 3.51
N SER A 187 14.94 -17.96 2.96
CA SER A 187 15.55 -16.68 3.37
C SER A 187 14.78 -15.45 2.89
N THR A 188 14.05 -15.49 1.77
CA THR A 188 13.18 -14.37 1.37
C THR A 188 11.91 -14.35 2.21
N TRP A 189 11.30 -15.53 2.45
CA TRP A 189 10.15 -15.70 3.34
C TRP A 189 10.39 -15.23 4.78
N THR A 190 11.47 -15.70 5.43
CA THR A 190 11.79 -15.34 6.83
C THR A 190 12.12 -13.86 7.00
N LYS A 191 12.61 -13.17 5.96
CA LYS A 191 12.87 -11.73 5.98
C LYS A 191 11.65 -10.90 5.55
N ASN A 192 10.52 -11.53 5.24
CA ASN A 192 9.35 -10.92 4.61
C ASN A 192 9.73 -10.03 3.40
N LEU A 193 10.69 -10.49 2.60
CA LEU A 193 11.08 -9.90 1.32
C LEU A 193 10.29 -10.55 0.19
N THR A 194 8.96 -10.66 0.38
CA THR A 194 8.03 -11.10 -0.66
C THR A 194 7.66 -9.91 -1.55
N ILE A 195 7.11 -10.22 -2.72
CA ILE A 195 6.65 -9.23 -3.71
C ILE A 195 5.68 -8.21 -3.08
N ASP A 196 4.85 -8.68 -2.14
CA ASP A 196 3.90 -7.89 -1.36
C ASP A 196 4.54 -6.66 -0.69
N LYS A 197 5.76 -6.81 -0.14
CA LYS A 197 6.44 -5.71 0.58
C LYS A 197 6.91 -4.60 -0.34
N GLU A 198 7.31 -4.93 -1.57
CA GLU A 198 7.68 -3.91 -2.57
C GLU A 198 6.43 -3.17 -3.05
N PHE A 199 5.33 -3.89 -3.34
CA PHE A 199 4.05 -3.25 -3.68
C PHE A 199 3.50 -2.40 -2.52
N GLU A 200 3.51 -2.88 -1.28
CA GLU A 200 3.12 -2.10 -0.09
C GLU A 200 3.98 -0.84 0.05
N THR A 201 5.28 -0.94 -0.20
CA THR A 201 6.19 0.21 -0.19
C THR A 201 5.87 1.21 -1.30
N GLN A 202 5.50 0.77 -2.50
CA GLN A 202 5.09 1.63 -3.61
C GLN A 202 3.74 2.31 -3.34
N ILE A 203 2.74 1.55 -2.90
CA ILE A 203 1.42 2.08 -2.48
C ILE A 203 1.58 3.11 -1.36
N SER A 204 2.43 2.84 -0.36
CA SER A 204 2.69 3.76 0.75
C SER A 204 3.38 5.05 0.30
N LYS A 205 4.35 4.96 -0.63
CA LYS A 205 5.00 6.14 -1.24
C LYS A 205 4.00 6.99 -2.03
N GLU A 206 3.15 6.38 -2.84
CA GLU A 206 2.15 7.10 -3.64
C GLU A 206 1.02 7.69 -2.75
N ALA A 207 0.54 6.96 -1.75
CA ALA A 207 -0.41 7.49 -0.78
C ALA A 207 0.17 8.68 0.01
N LYS A 208 1.47 8.64 0.36
CA LYS A 208 2.16 9.77 0.97
C LYS A 208 2.22 10.97 0.02
N PHE A 209 2.65 10.77 -1.23
CA PHE A 209 2.72 11.80 -2.26
C PHE A 209 1.37 12.53 -2.45
N TRP A 210 0.27 11.78 -2.55
CA TRP A 210 -1.06 12.38 -2.69
C TRP A 210 -1.55 13.09 -1.42
N ARG A 211 -1.24 12.59 -0.22
CA ARG A 211 -1.51 13.31 1.06
C ARG A 211 -0.71 14.61 1.14
N ASP A 212 0.54 14.59 0.71
CA ASP A 212 1.40 15.77 0.65
C ASP A 212 0.80 16.83 -0.31
N ILE A 213 0.31 16.44 -1.47
CA ILE A 213 -0.40 17.33 -2.43
C ILE A 213 -1.71 17.87 -1.85
N LEU A 214 -2.57 17.01 -1.30
CA LEU A 214 -3.84 17.41 -0.70
C LEU A 214 -3.66 18.40 0.45
N THR A 215 -2.62 18.22 1.27
CA THR A 215 -2.28 19.15 2.36
C THR A 215 -1.99 20.55 1.84
N ARG A 216 -1.34 20.68 0.67
CA ARG A 216 -1.04 21.97 0.03
C ARG A 216 -2.31 22.59 -0.55
N ILE A 217 -3.14 21.81 -1.24
CA ILE A 217 -4.43 22.24 -1.78
C ILE A 217 -5.35 22.78 -0.67
N VAL A 218 -5.49 22.04 0.44
CA VAL A 218 -6.29 22.46 1.60
C VAL A 218 -5.73 23.74 2.23
N LYS A 219 -4.39 23.87 2.37
CA LYS A 219 -3.78 25.13 2.84
C LYS A 219 -4.04 26.31 1.91
N ILE A 220 -4.02 26.11 0.59
CA ILE A 220 -4.34 27.16 -0.39
C ILE A 220 -5.80 27.59 -0.26
N ILE A 221 -6.73 26.63 -0.14
CA ILE A 221 -8.16 26.90 0.10
C ILE A 221 -8.33 27.73 1.38
N LEU A 222 -7.75 27.28 2.50
CA LEU A 222 -7.84 27.97 3.80
C LEU A 222 -7.23 29.38 3.77
N THR A 223 -6.11 29.59 3.06
CA THR A 223 -5.51 30.92 2.91
C THR A 223 -6.41 31.86 2.11
N LEU A 224 -7.02 31.38 1.02
CA LEU A 224 -7.93 32.18 0.20
C LEU A 224 -9.23 32.51 0.96
N THR A 225 -9.82 31.56 1.68
CA THR A 225 -11.04 31.82 2.47
C THR A 225 -10.76 32.73 3.67
N ALA A 226 -9.65 32.56 4.39
CA ALA A 226 -9.27 33.46 5.48
C ALA A 226 -9.04 34.90 5.00
N GLY A 227 -8.56 35.08 3.77
CA GLY A 227 -8.44 36.38 3.11
C GLY A 227 -9.71 36.89 2.41
N ASN A 228 -10.89 36.29 2.66
CA ASN A 228 -12.16 36.59 1.97
C ASN A 228 -12.05 36.64 0.43
N THR A 229 -11.10 35.90 -0.14
CA THR A 229 -10.79 35.92 -1.57
C THR A 229 -11.57 34.84 -2.29
N ALA A 230 -12.34 35.21 -3.31
CA ALA A 230 -13.07 34.25 -4.14
C ALA A 230 -12.12 33.23 -4.79
N LEU A 231 -12.39 31.93 -4.63
CA LEU A 231 -11.54 30.86 -5.19
C LEU A 231 -11.70 30.76 -6.71
N ARG A 232 -12.93 30.96 -7.21
CA ARG A 232 -13.30 31.01 -8.62
C ARG A 232 -13.02 32.40 -9.20
N GLY A 233 -12.82 32.47 -10.51
CA GLY A 233 -12.84 33.73 -11.27
C GLY A 233 -14.27 34.09 -11.69
N ASN A 234 -14.44 35.16 -12.47
CA ASN A 234 -15.71 35.44 -13.14
C ASN A 234 -15.94 34.40 -14.24
N GLU A 235 -16.80 33.42 -13.99
CA GLU A 235 -17.09 32.33 -14.92
C GLU A 235 -17.94 32.84 -16.10
N GLY A 236 -17.31 32.96 -17.27
CA GLY A 236 -17.97 33.45 -18.49
C GLY A 236 -17.04 33.70 -19.68
N GLN A 237 -15.74 33.88 -19.44
CA GLN A 237 -14.74 34.03 -20.52
C GLN A 237 -13.60 33.02 -20.39
N GLN A 238 -13.21 32.49 -21.55
CA GLN A 238 -12.28 31.38 -21.78
C GLN A 238 -10.80 31.68 -21.42
N TYR A 239 -10.55 32.76 -20.67
CA TYR A 239 -9.25 33.42 -20.52
C TYR A 239 -8.86 33.80 -19.08
N SER A 240 -9.76 33.72 -18.09
CA SER A 240 -9.41 34.08 -16.69
C SER A 240 -9.34 32.86 -15.77
N GLU A 241 -8.12 32.45 -15.43
CA GLU A 241 -7.88 31.43 -14.40
C GLU A 241 -8.28 31.97 -13.01
N GLY A 242 -9.09 31.22 -12.28
CA GLY A 242 -9.53 31.60 -10.93
C GLY A 242 -8.37 31.69 -9.93
N ASN A 243 -8.56 32.47 -8.85
CA ASN A 243 -7.53 32.72 -7.86
C ASN A 243 -6.95 31.43 -7.25
N PHE A 244 -7.78 30.39 -7.07
CA PHE A 244 -7.30 29.07 -6.64
C PHE A 244 -6.21 28.53 -7.58
N LEU A 245 -6.48 28.43 -8.88
CA LEU A 245 -5.54 27.85 -9.83
C LEU A 245 -4.29 28.72 -9.98
N ARG A 246 -4.44 30.05 -9.95
CA ARG A 246 -3.30 30.99 -9.97
C ARG A 246 -2.41 30.82 -8.74
N THR A 247 -2.99 30.65 -7.55
CA THR A 247 -2.23 30.41 -6.31
C THR A 247 -1.59 29.02 -6.30
N VAL A 248 -2.24 27.98 -6.81
CA VAL A 248 -1.63 26.63 -6.97
C VAL A 248 -0.41 26.70 -7.89
N LYS A 249 -0.50 27.40 -9.03
CA LYS A 249 0.63 27.58 -9.95
C LYS A 249 1.78 28.35 -9.28
N LEU A 250 1.48 29.46 -8.60
CA LEU A 250 2.49 30.24 -7.86
C LEU A 250 3.20 29.39 -6.80
N VAL A 251 2.47 28.59 -6.00
CA VAL A 251 3.10 27.70 -5.02
C VAL A 251 3.94 26.61 -5.71
N ALA A 252 3.52 26.12 -6.88
CA ALA A 252 4.25 25.12 -7.66
C ALA A 252 5.57 25.64 -8.27
N GLU A 253 5.79 26.96 -8.35
CA GLU A 253 7.11 27.52 -8.70
C GLU A 253 8.16 27.23 -7.63
N PHE A 254 7.74 27.16 -6.35
CA PHE A 254 8.61 27.00 -5.18
C PHE A 254 8.53 25.62 -4.50
N ASP A 255 7.47 24.84 -4.76
CA ASP A 255 7.27 23.50 -4.19
C ASP A 255 7.45 22.39 -5.26
N PRO A 256 8.56 21.62 -5.23
CA PRO A 256 8.82 20.57 -6.22
C PRO A 256 7.79 19.43 -6.23
N ILE A 257 7.13 19.16 -5.10
CA ILE A 257 6.10 18.10 -5.02
C ILE A 257 4.86 18.59 -5.76
N LEU A 258 4.43 19.83 -5.53
CA LEU A 258 3.30 20.41 -6.24
C LEU A 258 3.62 20.62 -7.73
N LYS A 259 4.85 21.02 -8.08
CA LYS A 259 5.30 21.17 -9.47
C LYS A 259 5.16 19.90 -10.29
N SER A 260 5.47 18.74 -9.69
CA SER A 260 5.48 17.45 -10.39
C SER A 260 4.14 17.04 -11.01
N ILE A 261 3.00 17.61 -10.56
CA ILE A 261 1.66 17.36 -11.14
C ILE A 261 1.43 18.11 -12.46
N PHE A 262 2.21 19.16 -12.73
CA PHE A 262 2.17 19.95 -13.96
C PHE A 262 3.12 19.36 -15.01
N ASP A 263 4.35 19.04 -14.63
CA ASP A 263 5.37 18.51 -15.56
C ASP A 263 4.98 17.16 -16.19
N ASN A 264 4.11 16.37 -15.53
CA ASN A 264 3.71 15.01 -15.94
C ASN A 264 2.32 14.95 -16.65
N GLU A 265 1.95 15.99 -17.40
CA GLU A 265 0.63 16.12 -18.03
C GLU A 265 0.14 14.93 -18.86
N LYS A 266 1.03 14.17 -19.49
CA LYS A 266 0.68 12.99 -20.30
C LYS A 266 0.51 11.68 -19.49
N LYS A 267 0.82 11.67 -18.19
CA LYS A 267 0.75 10.47 -17.33
C LYS A 267 -0.24 10.60 -16.17
N ILE A 268 -0.39 11.78 -15.59
CA ILE A 268 -1.18 11.98 -14.37
C ILE A 268 -2.60 12.43 -14.72
N LYS A 269 -3.56 11.48 -14.71
CA LYS A 269 -5.00 11.76 -14.94
C LYS A 269 -5.67 12.46 -13.76
N ILE A 270 -5.17 12.29 -12.54
CA ILE A 270 -5.77 12.81 -11.30
C ILE A 270 -4.91 13.97 -10.82
N LYS A 271 -5.43 15.20 -10.80
CA LYS A 271 -4.68 16.38 -10.30
C LYS A 271 -5.25 17.00 -9.02
N TYR A 272 -6.43 16.58 -8.56
CA TYR A 272 -7.20 17.22 -7.47
C TYR A 272 -7.54 18.71 -7.66
N LEU A 273 -7.24 19.29 -8.84
CA LEU A 273 -7.50 20.70 -9.17
C LEU A 273 -8.86 20.94 -9.85
N SER A 274 -9.70 19.92 -10.06
CA SER A 274 -10.98 20.10 -10.74
C SER A 274 -11.98 20.88 -9.87
N PRO A 275 -12.91 21.66 -10.45
CA PRO A 275 -13.94 22.38 -9.69
C PRO A 275 -14.79 21.45 -8.79
N THR A 276 -15.05 20.22 -9.23
CA THR A 276 -15.76 19.20 -8.46
C THR A 276 -15.04 18.84 -7.16
N ILE A 277 -13.74 18.55 -7.23
CA ILE A 277 -12.93 18.19 -6.06
C ILE A 277 -12.72 19.41 -5.15
N GLN A 278 -12.54 20.60 -5.73
CA GLN A 278 -12.48 21.83 -4.95
C GLN A 278 -13.77 22.05 -4.14
N ASN A 279 -14.94 21.91 -4.76
CA ASN A 279 -16.24 22.04 -4.08
C ASN A 279 -16.38 20.99 -2.95
N GLU A 280 -16.06 19.72 -3.21
CA GLU A 280 -16.09 18.64 -2.22
C GLU A 280 -15.20 18.96 -1.00
N LEU A 281 -13.96 19.42 -1.23
CA LEU A 281 -13.05 19.83 -0.15
C LEU A 281 -13.61 21.02 0.66
N ILE A 282 -14.21 22.01 -0.01
CA ILE A 282 -14.85 23.16 0.65
C ILE A 282 -16.05 22.71 1.49
N GLU A 283 -16.89 21.81 0.98
CA GLU A 283 -18.05 21.26 1.69
C GLU A 283 -17.65 20.45 2.93
N ILE A 284 -16.59 19.64 2.84
CA ILE A 284 -16.01 18.90 3.98
C ILE A 284 -15.47 19.88 5.04
N LEU A 285 -14.67 20.87 4.64
CA LEU A 285 -14.12 21.88 5.55
C LEU A 285 -15.22 22.70 6.23
N ALA A 286 -16.22 23.15 5.46
CA ALA A 286 -17.36 23.90 5.98
C ALA A 286 -18.23 23.06 6.92
N SER A 287 -18.41 21.76 6.65
CA SER A 287 -19.17 20.86 7.52
C SER A 287 -18.47 20.63 8.86
N ASN A 288 -17.15 20.40 8.82
CA ASN A 288 -16.35 20.26 10.05
C ASN A 288 -16.35 21.56 10.87
N LEU A 289 -16.15 22.72 10.22
CA LEU A 289 -16.21 24.02 10.89
C LEU A 289 -17.58 24.29 11.53
N ARG A 290 -18.68 24.00 10.81
CA ARG A 290 -20.05 24.09 11.38
C ARG A 290 -20.20 23.18 12.59
N GLN A 291 -19.70 21.94 12.54
CA GLN A 291 -19.79 21.00 13.67
C GLN A 291 -19.01 21.50 14.89
N ILE A 292 -17.82 22.06 14.70
CA ILE A 292 -17.02 22.69 15.77
C ILE A 292 -17.82 23.83 16.41
N ILE A 293 -18.31 24.78 15.61
CA ILE A 293 -19.08 25.95 16.11
C ILE A 293 -20.36 25.51 16.84
N CYS A 294 -21.09 24.51 16.31
CA CYS A 294 -22.27 23.96 16.98
C CYS A 294 -21.93 23.28 18.32
N ASN A 295 -20.80 22.57 18.40
CA ASN A 295 -20.33 21.97 19.65
C ASN A 295 -19.91 23.04 20.68
N GLU A 296 -19.26 24.12 20.25
CA GLU A 296 -18.91 25.27 21.10
C GLU A 296 -20.17 25.97 21.64
N ILE A 297 -21.14 26.27 20.78
CA ILE A 297 -22.42 26.90 21.19
C ILE A 297 -23.21 25.98 22.14
N SER A 298 -23.26 24.68 21.89
CA SER A 298 -24.04 23.74 22.73
C SER A 298 -23.38 23.39 24.06
N THR A 299 -22.07 23.57 24.19
CA THR A 299 -21.33 23.42 25.46
C THR A 299 -21.22 24.72 26.26
N CYS A 300 -21.60 25.86 25.68
CA CYS A 300 -21.60 27.17 26.33
C CYS A 300 -22.55 27.22 27.54
N SER A 301 -21.99 27.35 28.75
CA SER A 301 -22.75 27.44 30.00
C SER A 301 -23.47 28.77 30.20
N SER A 302 -22.98 29.85 29.56
CA SER A 302 -23.56 31.20 29.63
C SER A 302 -24.65 31.49 28.59
N GLY A 303 -24.98 30.53 27.73
CA GLY A 303 -25.97 30.70 26.66
C GLY A 303 -25.45 31.47 25.45
N PHE A 304 -26.36 31.76 24.51
CA PHE A 304 -26.08 32.47 23.27
C PHE A 304 -27.23 33.41 22.90
N SER A 305 -26.97 34.35 21.98
CA SER A 305 -27.97 35.23 21.38
C SER A 305 -27.94 35.12 19.87
N ILE A 306 -29.10 35.29 19.23
CA ILE A 306 -29.26 35.33 17.79
C ILE A 306 -29.71 36.74 17.40
N ILE A 307 -29.02 37.33 16.42
CA ILE A 307 -29.46 38.53 15.71
C ILE A 307 -29.84 38.10 14.31
N MET A 308 -31.05 38.43 13.90
CA MET A 308 -31.58 38.17 12.56
C MET A 308 -31.94 39.51 11.93
N ASP A 309 -31.40 39.78 10.74
CA ASP A 309 -31.68 41.01 9.99
C ASP A 309 -32.01 40.65 8.54
N SER A 310 -32.95 41.38 7.93
CA SER A 310 -33.50 41.08 6.61
C SER A 310 -33.55 42.34 5.76
N THR A 311 -32.93 42.28 4.58
CA THR A 311 -32.83 43.40 3.65
C THR A 311 -33.23 42.98 2.25
N GLN A 312 -33.96 43.83 1.52
CA GLN A 312 -34.27 43.56 0.12
C GLN A 312 -33.09 43.93 -0.77
N ASP A 313 -32.69 42.99 -1.63
CA ASP A 313 -31.70 43.27 -2.66
C ASP A 313 -32.30 44.01 -3.88
N ILE A 314 -31.43 44.37 -4.83
CA ILE A 314 -31.83 45.07 -6.06
C ILE A 314 -32.81 44.28 -6.95
N THR A 315 -32.95 42.97 -6.73
CA THR A 315 -33.91 42.11 -7.43
C THR A 315 -35.23 41.97 -6.68
N LYS A 316 -35.38 42.64 -5.53
CA LYS A 316 -36.51 42.56 -4.59
C LYS A 316 -36.67 41.19 -3.94
N VAL A 317 -35.57 40.45 -3.79
CA VAL A 317 -35.52 39.23 -2.99
C VAL A 317 -35.07 39.62 -1.58
N ASP A 318 -35.79 39.12 -0.57
CA ASP A 318 -35.42 39.29 0.83
C ASP A 318 -34.17 38.44 1.12
N GLN A 319 -33.06 39.10 1.46
CA GLN A 319 -31.82 38.49 1.91
C GLN A 319 -31.77 38.53 3.44
N VAL A 320 -31.74 37.35 4.06
CA VAL A 320 -31.72 37.20 5.53
C VAL A 320 -30.31 36.88 6.00
N SER A 321 -29.80 37.67 6.95
CA SER A 321 -28.58 37.38 7.69
C SER A 321 -28.91 36.88 9.09
N ILE A 322 -28.16 35.89 9.56
CA ILE A 322 -28.28 35.33 10.92
C ILE A 322 -26.89 35.38 11.55
N ILE A 323 -26.77 36.09 12.67
CA ILE A 323 -25.54 36.25 13.45
C ILE A 323 -25.77 35.61 14.82
N ILE A 324 -25.00 34.58 15.14
CA ILE A 324 -25.00 33.97 16.47
C ILE A 324 -23.84 34.57 17.28
N ARG A 325 -24.12 35.04 18.50
CA ARG A 325 -23.12 35.50 19.46
C ARG A 325 -23.17 34.64 20.71
N TYR A 326 -22.04 34.05 21.08
CA TYR A 326 -21.86 33.22 22.27
C TYR A 326 -20.56 33.64 22.98
N VAL A 327 -20.35 33.18 24.22
CA VAL A 327 -19.18 33.51 25.03
C VAL A 327 -18.46 32.23 25.41
N ILE A 328 -17.14 32.19 25.18
CA ILE A 328 -16.27 31.11 25.66
C ILE A 328 -15.67 31.57 26.99
N ILE A 329 -15.84 30.77 28.05
CA ILE A 329 -15.29 31.05 29.38
C ILE A 329 -14.11 30.11 29.62
N ASP A 330 -12.89 30.60 29.33
CA ASP A 330 -11.67 29.89 29.71
C ASP A 330 -11.38 30.10 31.20
N HIS A 331 -11.47 29.02 31.98
CA HIS A 331 -11.08 29.02 33.38
C HIS A 331 -9.57 28.76 33.51
N GLU A 332 -8.77 29.84 33.57
CA GLU A 332 -7.36 29.73 33.96
C GLU A 332 -7.25 29.13 35.38
N LYS A 333 -6.79 27.89 35.46
CA LYS A 333 -6.49 27.22 36.73
C LYS A 333 -5.16 27.73 37.29
N HIS A 334 -5.21 28.86 38.00
CA HIS A 334 -4.11 29.24 38.88
C HIS A 334 -3.95 28.19 39.99
N VAL A 335 -2.93 27.34 39.85
CA VAL A 335 -2.42 26.52 40.95
C VAL A 335 -1.60 27.45 41.84
N LEU A 336 -2.07 27.69 43.06
CA LEU A 336 -1.27 28.35 44.10
C LEU A 336 -0.08 27.43 44.44
N GLN A 337 1.14 27.98 44.38
CA GLN A 337 2.39 27.29 44.73
C GLN A 337 2.55 27.13 46.25
#